data_AF-A0A5U8JBM8-F1
#
_entry.id   AF-A0A5U8JBM8-F1
#
_cell.length_a   1.000
_cell.length_b   1.000
_cell.length_c   1.000
_cell.angle_alpha   90.00
_cell.angle_beta   90.00
_cell.angle_gamma   90.00
#
_symmetry.space_group_name_H-M   'P 1'
#
loop_
_entity.id
_entity.type
_entity.pdbx_description
1 polymer ?
#
loop_
_entity_poly.entity_id
_entity_poly.type
_entity_poly.pdbx_seq_one_letter_code
_entity_poly.pdbx_strand_id
1 'polypeptide(L)'
;MKITRLAILITLTFSVLKSQATEFNASLLDSGNLSNVDLTAFSREGYVAPGNYILDIWLNDQPVREQYPVRVVPVAGRDAAVICVTTDMVAMLGLKDKIIHGLKPVTGIPDGQCLELRSADSQVRYSAENQRLTFIIPQAWMRYQDPDWVPPSRWSDGVTAGLLDYNLMVNRYMPQQGETSTSYSLYGTAGFNLGAWRLRSDYQYSRFDSGQGASQSDFYLPQTYLFRALPALRSKLTLGQTYLSSAIFDSFRFAGLTLASDERMLPPSLQGYAPKISGIANSNAQVTVSQ
;
A
#
# COMPACT_ATOMS: atom_id res chain seq x y z
N MET A 1 8.46 -74.66 16.20
CA MET A 1 7.25 -73.86 15.88
C MET A 1 6.91 -72.76 16.90
N LYS A 2 7.86 -72.19 17.66
CA LYS A 2 7.51 -71.23 18.76
C LYS A 2 8.18 -69.85 18.74
N ILE A 3 9.23 -69.63 17.94
CA ILE A 3 9.98 -68.35 17.96
C ILE A 3 9.51 -67.37 16.87
N THR A 4 9.15 -67.87 15.68
CA THR A 4 8.65 -67.05 14.58
C THR A 4 7.31 -66.37 14.88
N ARG A 5 6.43 -67.03 15.64
CA ARG A 5 5.16 -66.42 16.08
C ARG A 5 5.34 -65.34 17.14
N LEU A 6 6.38 -65.43 17.98
CA LEU A 6 6.68 -64.42 18.99
C LEU A 6 7.29 -63.15 18.36
N ALA A 7 8.15 -63.32 17.36
CA ALA A 7 8.75 -62.20 16.61
C ALA A 7 7.69 -61.39 15.84
N ILE A 8 6.69 -62.05 15.25
CA ILE A 8 5.57 -61.38 14.55
C ILE A 8 4.67 -60.60 15.53
N LEU A 9 4.50 -61.08 16.76
CA LEU A 9 3.71 -60.38 17.78
C LEU A 9 4.41 -59.12 18.31
N ILE A 10 5.75 -59.15 18.38
CA ILE A 10 6.57 -58.02 18.83
C ILE A 10 6.67 -56.94 17.75
N THR A 11 6.72 -57.29 16.46
CA THR A 11 6.73 -56.29 15.37
C THR A 11 5.37 -55.61 15.18
N LEU A 12 4.26 -56.29 15.46
CA LEU A 12 2.92 -55.69 15.38
C LEU A 12 2.65 -54.66 16.49
N THR A 13 3.25 -54.81 17.67
CA THR A 13 3.04 -53.91 18.82
C THR A 13 3.85 -52.62 18.75
N PHE A 14 4.92 -52.56 17.94
CA PHE A 14 5.70 -51.34 17.71
C PHE A 14 5.16 -50.44 16.57
N SER A 15 4.10 -50.86 15.89
CA SER A 15 3.47 -50.08 14.81
C SER A 15 2.34 -49.20 15.35
N VAL A 16 2.61 -48.42 16.39
CA VAL A 16 1.62 -47.46 16.91
C VAL A 16 1.68 -46.22 16.03
N LEU A 17 0.78 -46.15 15.06
CA LEU A 17 0.46 -44.92 14.35
C LEU A 17 0.00 -43.89 15.39
N LYS A 18 0.78 -42.82 15.57
CA LYS A 18 0.36 -41.68 16.38
C LYS A 18 -0.78 -40.96 15.65
N SER A 19 -2.01 -41.36 15.94
CA SER A 19 -3.19 -40.54 15.66
C SER A 19 -3.34 -39.55 16.80
N GLN A 20 -2.89 -38.32 16.60
CA GLN A 20 -3.16 -37.22 17.53
C GLN A 20 -4.42 -36.53 17.02
N ALA A 21 -5.57 -36.87 17.61
CA ALA A 21 -6.80 -36.11 17.47
C ALA A 21 -7.05 -35.42 18.80
N THR A 22 -7.01 -34.09 18.80
CA THR A 22 -7.38 -33.30 19.97
C THR A 22 -8.90 -33.23 20.00
N GLU A 23 -9.53 -33.37 21.16
CA GLU A 23 -10.98 -33.23 21.30
C GLU A 23 -11.26 -32.33 22.51
N PHE A 24 -12.15 -31.36 22.33
CA PHE A 24 -12.54 -30.44 23.40
C PHE A 24 -13.82 -30.93 24.06
N ASN A 25 -13.80 -31.03 25.39
CA ASN A 25 -14.95 -31.46 26.15
C ASN A 25 -15.91 -30.27 26.39
N ALA A 26 -17.05 -30.26 25.69
CA ALA A 26 -18.07 -29.23 25.81
C ALA A 26 -18.72 -29.15 27.21
N SER A 27 -18.67 -30.22 28.01
CA SER A 27 -19.26 -30.24 29.37
C SER A 27 -18.56 -29.33 30.38
N LEU A 28 -17.36 -28.83 30.08
CA LEU A 28 -16.67 -27.83 30.89
C LEU A 28 -17.14 -26.39 30.63
N LEU A 29 -17.99 -26.16 29.62
CA LEU A 29 -18.54 -24.83 29.34
C LEU A 29 -19.74 -24.56 30.26
N ASP A 30 -19.63 -23.53 31.09
CA ASP A 30 -20.73 -23.04 31.93
C ASP A 30 -21.76 -22.29 31.08
N SER A 31 -22.56 -23.03 30.32
CA SER A 31 -23.63 -22.48 29.49
C SER A 31 -24.85 -23.41 29.51
N GLY A 32 -26.03 -22.85 29.75
CA GLY A 32 -27.25 -23.62 30.06
C GLY A 32 -27.81 -24.49 28.93
N ASN A 33 -27.21 -24.49 27.73
CA ASN A 33 -27.65 -25.35 26.62
C ASN A 33 -26.46 -25.85 25.78
N LEU A 34 -25.93 -27.01 26.16
CA LEU A 34 -24.75 -27.64 25.55
C LEU A 34 -25.08 -28.57 24.37
N SER A 35 -26.36 -28.74 24.03
CA SER A 35 -26.82 -29.77 23.09
C SER A 35 -26.45 -29.51 21.61
N ASN A 36 -25.99 -28.31 21.27
CA ASN A 36 -25.64 -27.89 19.90
C ASN A 36 -24.26 -27.22 19.78
N VAL A 37 -23.33 -27.50 20.70
CA VAL A 37 -21.99 -26.88 20.66
C VAL A 37 -21.04 -27.75 19.84
N ASP A 38 -20.72 -27.30 18.63
CA ASP A 38 -19.69 -27.92 17.77
C ASP A 38 -18.31 -27.29 18.03
N LEU A 39 -17.44 -28.04 18.72
CA LEU A 39 -16.06 -27.63 19.00
C LEU A 39 -15.04 -28.25 18.02
N THR A 40 -15.50 -28.97 16.99
CA THR A 40 -14.61 -29.65 16.02
C THR A 40 -13.76 -28.68 15.19
N ALA A 41 -14.21 -27.43 15.08
CA ALA A 41 -13.42 -26.35 14.49
C ALA A 41 -12.19 -25.99 15.32
N PHE A 42 -12.26 -26.12 16.66
CA PHE A 42 -11.18 -25.71 17.57
C PHE A 42 -10.19 -26.84 17.87
N SER A 43 -10.59 -28.10 17.69
CA SER A 43 -9.71 -29.27 17.85
C SER A 43 -8.55 -29.33 16.85
N ARG A 44 -8.58 -28.51 15.80
CA ARG A 44 -7.62 -28.52 14.72
C ARG A 44 -6.72 -27.31 14.81
N GLU A 45 -5.42 -27.56 14.91
CA GLU A 45 -4.43 -26.48 14.89
C GLU A 45 -4.52 -25.70 13.57
N GLY A 46 -4.74 -24.38 13.67
CA GLY A 46 -4.78 -23.49 12.51
C GLY A 46 -6.02 -23.61 11.63
N TYR A 47 -7.10 -24.27 12.09
CA TYR A 47 -8.36 -24.28 11.34
C TYR A 47 -9.00 -22.90 11.28
N VAL A 48 -9.52 -22.55 10.11
CA VAL A 48 -10.27 -21.32 9.86
C VAL A 48 -11.52 -21.69 9.10
N ALA A 49 -12.68 -21.24 9.56
CA ALA A 49 -13.93 -21.51 8.85
C ALA A 49 -13.95 -20.81 7.48
N PRO A 50 -14.52 -21.43 6.43
CA PRO A 50 -14.75 -20.75 5.16
C PRO A 50 -15.64 -19.51 5.34
N GLY A 51 -15.29 -18.41 4.67
CA GLY A 51 -16.02 -17.15 4.81
C GLY A 51 -15.25 -15.93 4.35
N ASN A 52 -15.87 -14.76 4.54
CA ASN A 52 -15.26 -13.47 4.27
C ASN A 52 -14.86 -12.82 5.60
N TYR A 53 -13.60 -12.41 5.70
CA TYR A 53 -13.02 -11.81 6.89
C TYR A 53 -12.46 -10.44 6.55
N ILE A 54 -12.56 -9.49 7.47
CA ILE A 54 -11.88 -8.20 7.38
C ILE A 54 -10.63 -8.33 8.25
N LEU A 55 -9.45 -8.28 7.63
CA LEU A 55 -8.18 -8.54 8.30
C LEU A 55 -7.17 -7.43 8.04
N ASP A 56 -6.28 -7.20 9.00
CA ASP A 56 -5.11 -6.37 8.80
C ASP A 56 -3.99 -7.18 8.14
N ILE A 57 -3.44 -6.65 7.06
CA ILE A 57 -2.36 -7.26 6.28
C ILE A 57 -1.02 -6.74 6.76
N TRP A 58 -0.14 -7.67 7.15
CA TRP A 58 1.21 -7.39 7.64
C TRP A 58 2.25 -8.11 6.78
N LEU A 59 3.42 -7.51 6.59
CA LEU A 59 4.57 -8.07 5.88
C LEU A 59 5.83 -7.90 6.74
N ASN A 60 6.47 -8.99 7.14
CA ASN A 60 7.70 -8.98 7.96
C ASN A 60 7.59 -7.99 9.15
N ASP A 61 6.51 -8.12 9.93
CA ASP A 61 6.17 -7.28 11.09
C ASP A 61 5.86 -5.80 10.79
N GLN A 62 5.69 -5.42 9.53
CA GLN A 62 5.26 -4.08 9.12
C GLN A 62 3.80 -4.08 8.65
N PRO A 63 2.97 -3.11 9.06
CA PRO A 63 1.62 -2.97 8.53
C PRO A 63 1.67 -2.58 7.04
N VAL A 64 0.85 -3.25 6.23
CA VAL A 64 0.74 -2.99 4.78
C VAL A 64 -0.61 -2.39 4.44
N ARG A 65 -1.69 -2.96 4.99
CA ARG A 65 -3.06 -2.53 4.72
C ARG A 65 -3.97 -2.92 5.87
N GLU A 66 -4.74 -1.98 6.38
CA GLU A 66 -5.74 -2.23 7.41
C GLU A 66 -7.11 -2.53 6.79
N GLN A 67 -7.92 -3.30 7.52
CA GLN A 67 -9.32 -3.61 7.16
C GLN A 67 -9.49 -4.14 5.73
N TYR A 68 -8.64 -5.09 5.32
CA TYR A 68 -8.69 -5.67 3.98
C TYR A 68 -9.62 -6.88 3.92
N PRO A 69 -10.53 -6.97 2.93
CA PRO A 69 -11.40 -8.12 2.77
C PRO A 69 -10.61 -9.33 2.25
N VAL A 70 -10.60 -10.42 3.03
CA VAL A 70 -9.91 -11.67 2.75
C VAL A 70 -10.91 -12.81 2.71
N ARG A 71 -10.80 -13.67 1.70
CA ARG A 71 -11.64 -14.86 1.56
C ARG A 71 -10.93 -16.09 2.07
N VAL A 72 -11.64 -16.91 2.84
CA VAL A 72 -11.20 -18.25 3.24
C VAL A 72 -12.05 -19.27 2.49
N VAL A 73 -11.40 -20.14 1.74
CA VAL A 73 -12.07 -21.06 0.82
C VAL A 73 -11.77 -22.51 1.17
N PRO A 74 -12.75 -23.43 1.04
CA PRO A 74 -12.51 -24.85 1.25
C PRO A 74 -11.63 -25.42 0.14
N VAL A 75 -10.78 -26.38 0.47
CA VAL A 75 -9.95 -27.11 -0.52
C VAL A 75 -10.60 -28.45 -0.82
N ALA A 76 -10.91 -28.71 -2.09
CA ALA A 76 -11.52 -29.97 -2.51
C ALA A 76 -10.64 -31.17 -2.14
N GLY A 77 -11.25 -32.19 -1.55
CA GLY A 77 -10.55 -33.41 -1.12
C GLY A 77 -9.73 -33.26 0.17
N ARG A 78 -9.80 -32.12 0.85
CA ARG A 78 -9.25 -31.92 2.19
C ARG A 78 -10.32 -31.33 3.10
N ASP A 79 -10.38 -31.81 4.34
CA ASP A 79 -11.20 -31.18 5.37
C ASP A 79 -10.45 -29.98 5.99
N ALA A 80 -10.03 -29.07 5.11
CA ALA A 80 -9.23 -27.90 5.41
C ALA A 80 -9.65 -26.73 4.52
N ALA A 81 -9.69 -25.53 5.10
CA ALA A 81 -9.84 -24.30 4.36
C ALA A 81 -8.51 -23.54 4.32
N VAL A 82 -8.32 -22.76 3.27
CA VAL A 82 -7.11 -21.94 3.10
C VAL A 82 -7.49 -20.48 2.90
N ILE A 83 -6.61 -19.62 3.38
CA ILE A 83 -6.70 -18.19 3.15
C ILE A 83 -6.33 -17.93 1.70
N CYS A 84 -7.27 -17.39 0.93
CA CYS A 84 -7.08 -17.13 -0.48
C CYS A 84 -6.20 -15.88 -0.67
N VAL A 85 -4.93 -16.08 -1.01
CA VAL A 85 -4.02 -15.00 -1.37
C VAL A 85 -4.29 -14.60 -2.83
N THR A 86 -4.86 -13.43 -3.07
CA THR A 86 -5.19 -12.96 -4.41
C THR A 86 -4.01 -12.26 -5.09
N THR A 87 -4.09 -12.04 -6.40
CA THR A 87 -3.12 -11.23 -7.16
C THR A 87 -2.95 -9.83 -6.59
N ASP A 88 -4.05 -9.21 -6.16
CA ASP A 88 -4.05 -7.85 -5.59
C ASP A 88 -3.30 -7.81 -4.27
N MET A 89 -3.48 -8.84 -3.43
CA MET A 89 -2.71 -9.00 -2.20
C MET A 89 -1.22 -9.13 -2.52
N VAL A 90 -0.84 -10.00 -3.46
CA VAL A 90 0.56 -10.19 -3.87
C VAL A 90 1.18 -8.89 -4.40
N ALA A 91 0.42 -8.09 -5.15
CA ALA A 91 0.90 -6.81 -5.69
C ALA A 91 1.31 -5.83 -4.56
N MET A 92 0.59 -5.81 -3.44
CA MET A 92 0.90 -4.95 -2.29
C MET A 92 2.16 -5.40 -1.51
N LEU A 93 2.56 -6.67 -1.62
CA LEU A 93 3.73 -7.22 -0.89
C LEU A 93 5.08 -6.74 -1.46
N GLY A 94 5.10 -6.13 -2.65
CA GLY A 94 6.31 -5.55 -3.23
C GLY A 94 7.37 -6.59 -3.63
N LEU A 95 6.93 -7.75 -4.12
CA LEU A 95 7.80 -8.83 -4.59
C LEU A 95 8.42 -8.51 -5.97
N LYS A 96 9.55 -9.15 -6.28
CA LYS A 96 10.17 -9.10 -7.61
C LYS A 96 9.28 -9.82 -8.63
N ASP A 97 9.26 -9.32 -9.87
CA ASP A 97 8.40 -9.89 -10.93
C ASP A 97 8.66 -11.38 -11.18
N LYS A 98 9.93 -11.79 -11.14
CA LYS A 98 10.32 -13.20 -11.25
C LYS A 98 9.65 -14.09 -10.20
N ILE A 99 9.46 -13.59 -8.98
CA ILE A 99 8.78 -14.32 -7.91
C ILE A 99 7.28 -14.36 -8.17
N ILE A 100 6.68 -13.22 -8.52
CA ILE A 100 5.24 -13.11 -8.81
C ILE A 100 4.84 -14.07 -9.95
N HIS A 101 5.60 -14.09 -11.05
CA HIS A 101 5.35 -14.99 -12.18
C HIS A 101 5.61 -16.47 -11.87
N GLY A 102 6.37 -16.77 -10.82
CA GLY A 102 6.63 -18.13 -10.36
C GLY A 102 5.55 -18.69 -9.42
N LEU A 103 4.63 -17.85 -8.92
CA LEU A 103 3.57 -18.29 -8.02
C LEU A 103 2.57 -19.18 -8.77
N LYS A 104 2.24 -20.30 -8.14
CA LYS A 104 1.30 -21.27 -8.69
C LYS A 104 -0.06 -21.11 -8.02
N PRO A 105 -1.17 -21.35 -8.73
CA PRO A 105 -2.47 -21.47 -8.09
C PRO A 105 -2.48 -22.62 -7.08
N VAL A 106 -3.22 -22.46 -5.98
CA VAL A 106 -3.47 -23.54 -5.02
C VAL A 106 -4.36 -24.59 -5.68
N THR A 107 -3.96 -25.86 -5.58
CA THR A 107 -4.70 -26.98 -6.18
C THR A 107 -5.96 -27.31 -5.38
N GLY A 108 -7.05 -27.66 -6.07
CA GLY A 108 -8.32 -28.06 -5.44
C GLY A 108 -9.24 -26.90 -5.04
N ILE A 109 -8.99 -25.68 -5.50
CA ILE A 109 -9.89 -24.53 -5.29
C ILE A 109 -10.66 -24.23 -6.59
N PRO A 110 -12.00 -24.14 -6.56
CA PRO A 110 -12.78 -23.65 -7.69
C PRO A 110 -12.33 -22.23 -8.08
N ASP A 111 -12.16 -21.96 -9.37
CA ASP A 111 -11.78 -20.67 -9.97
C ASP A 111 -10.28 -20.29 -9.98
N GLY A 112 -9.38 -21.03 -9.34
CA GLY A 112 -7.91 -20.86 -9.52
C GLY A 112 -7.33 -19.49 -9.14
N GLN A 113 -8.09 -18.66 -8.40
CA GLN A 113 -7.73 -17.27 -8.06
C GLN A 113 -6.80 -17.14 -6.85
N CYS A 114 -6.59 -18.22 -6.09
CA CYS A 114 -5.74 -18.20 -4.89
C CYS A 114 -4.32 -18.67 -5.25
N LEU A 115 -3.34 -17.85 -4.93
CA LEU A 115 -1.93 -18.11 -5.18
C LEU A 115 -1.28 -18.79 -3.98
N GLU A 116 -0.46 -19.80 -4.24
CA GLU A 116 0.35 -20.46 -3.23
C GLU A 116 1.57 -19.59 -2.92
N LEU A 117 1.55 -18.96 -1.76
CA LEU A 117 2.66 -18.15 -1.25
C LEU A 117 3.37 -18.84 -0.08
N ARG A 118 2.84 -19.95 0.45
CA ARG A 118 3.52 -20.75 1.46
C ARG A 118 4.56 -21.63 0.78
N SER A 119 5.79 -21.56 1.26
CA SER A 119 6.90 -22.41 0.79
C SER A 119 7.81 -22.77 1.95
N ALA A 120 8.94 -23.42 1.67
CA ALA A 120 9.97 -23.65 2.69
C ALA A 120 10.53 -22.32 3.25
N ASP A 121 10.58 -21.28 2.42
CA ASP A 121 11.20 -20.00 2.75
C ASP A 121 10.18 -18.90 3.12
N SER A 122 8.89 -19.13 2.91
CA SER A 122 7.83 -18.13 3.10
C SER A 122 6.62 -18.69 3.86
N GLN A 123 6.03 -17.87 4.73
CA GLN A 123 4.90 -18.27 5.55
C GLN A 123 3.75 -17.25 5.46
N VAL A 124 2.53 -17.78 5.53
CA VAL A 124 1.30 -16.99 5.69
C VAL A 124 0.69 -17.39 7.02
N ARG A 125 0.67 -16.48 8.00
CA ARG A 125 0.18 -16.73 9.35
C ARG A 125 -1.07 -15.90 9.61
N TYR A 126 -2.13 -16.57 10.00
CA TYR A 126 -3.36 -15.92 10.44
C TYR A 126 -3.48 -15.96 11.95
N SER A 127 -3.83 -14.82 12.53
CA SER A 127 -4.15 -14.68 13.95
C SER A 127 -5.60 -14.21 14.04
N ALA A 128 -6.48 -15.10 14.49
CA ALA A 128 -7.90 -14.78 14.70
C ALA A 128 -8.07 -13.74 15.83
N GLU A 129 -7.29 -13.88 16.90
CA GLU A 129 -7.31 -12.99 18.07
C GLU A 129 -7.00 -11.53 17.70
N ASN A 130 -6.01 -11.32 16.81
CA ASN A 130 -5.61 -10.00 16.34
C ASN A 130 -6.26 -9.60 15.00
N GLN A 131 -7.14 -10.44 14.44
CA GLN A 131 -7.72 -10.27 13.09
C GLN A 131 -6.67 -9.92 12.03
N ARG A 132 -5.54 -10.62 12.05
CA ARG A 132 -4.34 -10.26 11.29
C ARG A 132 -3.88 -11.39 10.36
N LEU A 133 -3.52 -11.02 9.14
CA LEU A 133 -2.83 -11.89 8.19
C LEU A 133 -1.39 -11.40 7.97
N THR A 134 -0.42 -12.17 8.45
CA THR A 134 1.00 -11.84 8.38
C THR A 134 1.70 -12.68 7.31
N PHE A 135 2.34 -11.99 6.38
CA PHE A 135 3.22 -12.54 5.36
C PHE A 135 4.66 -12.45 5.85
N ILE A 136 5.32 -13.61 5.99
CA ILE A 136 6.75 -13.68 6.32
C ILE A 136 7.46 -14.11 5.05
N ILE A 137 8.23 -13.20 4.46
CA ILE A 137 8.82 -13.36 3.12
C ILE A 137 10.30 -12.98 3.15
N PRO A 138 11.20 -13.79 2.55
CA PRO A 138 12.62 -13.46 2.48
C PRO A 138 12.88 -12.14 1.76
N GLN A 139 13.80 -11.32 2.28
CA GLN A 139 14.23 -10.08 1.64
C GLN A 139 14.75 -10.29 0.20
N ALA A 140 15.32 -11.46 -0.09
CA ALA A 140 15.78 -11.81 -1.43
C ALA A 140 14.67 -11.81 -2.49
N TRP A 141 13.41 -12.05 -2.09
CA TRP A 141 12.24 -12.08 -2.98
C TRP A 141 11.61 -10.71 -3.16
N MET A 142 11.86 -9.79 -2.23
CA MET A 142 11.32 -8.45 -2.23
C MET A 142 12.09 -7.54 -3.18
N ARG A 143 11.41 -6.56 -3.78
CA ARG A 143 12.08 -5.40 -4.38
C ARG A 143 12.79 -4.61 -3.28
N TYR A 144 13.69 -3.71 -3.66
CA TYR A 144 14.32 -2.80 -2.68
C TYR A 144 13.22 -2.11 -1.88
N GLN A 145 13.31 -2.24 -0.55
CA GLN A 145 12.40 -1.63 0.41
C GLN A 145 13.27 -0.91 1.44
N ASP A 146 12.95 0.35 1.67
CA ASP A 146 13.50 1.16 2.72
C ASP A 146 12.37 1.31 3.77
N PRO A 147 12.63 1.12 5.08
CA PRO A 147 11.60 1.24 6.12
C PRO A 147 10.84 2.58 6.07
N ASP A 148 11.51 3.65 5.65
CA ASP A 148 10.94 5.00 5.58
C ASP A 148 10.37 5.33 4.19
N TRP A 149 10.15 4.32 3.35
CA TRP A 149 9.63 4.49 1.99
C TRP A 149 8.55 3.49 1.63
N VAL A 150 7.47 4.01 1.04
CA VAL A 150 6.36 3.20 0.54
C VAL A 150 6.58 2.89 -0.94
N PRO A 151 6.68 1.60 -1.34
CA PRO A 151 6.89 1.23 -2.73
C PRO A 151 5.69 1.62 -3.62
N PRO A 152 5.92 1.89 -4.93
CA PRO A 152 4.87 2.32 -5.85
C PRO A 152 3.66 1.39 -5.95
N SER A 153 3.84 0.10 -5.69
CA SER A 153 2.74 -0.87 -5.72
C SER A 153 1.73 -0.69 -4.60
N ARG A 154 2.06 0.10 -3.56
CA ARG A 154 1.18 0.44 -2.45
C ARG A 154 0.61 1.86 -2.55
N TRP A 155 0.94 2.62 -3.60
CA TRP A 155 0.43 3.99 -3.74
C TRP A 155 -1.06 3.98 -4.09
N SER A 156 -1.81 4.81 -3.40
CA SER A 156 -3.22 5.06 -3.74
C SER A 156 -3.32 6.24 -4.69
N ASP A 157 -4.14 6.09 -5.72
CA ASP A 157 -4.49 7.21 -6.60
C ASP A 157 -5.40 8.24 -5.91
N GLY A 158 -5.94 7.91 -4.73
CA GLY A 158 -6.89 8.72 -3.99
C GLY A 158 -8.33 8.46 -4.42
N VAL A 159 -9.20 9.42 -4.12
CA VAL A 159 -10.63 9.36 -4.44
C VAL A 159 -11.01 10.44 -5.43
N THR A 160 -12.09 10.21 -6.18
CA THR A 160 -12.67 11.22 -7.06
C THR A 160 -13.25 12.35 -6.20
N ALA A 161 -12.72 13.57 -6.39
CA ALA A 161 -13.11 14.72 -5.57
C ALA A 161 -12.86 16.04 -6.31
N GLY A 162 -13.72 17.01 -6.06
CA GLY A 162 -13.47 18.42 -6.39
C GLY A 162 -12.73 19.12 -5.26
N LEU A 163 -11.92 20.11 -5.60
CA LEU A 163 -11.24 20.99 -4.63
C LEU A 163 -11.40 22.45 -5.06
N LEU A 164 -11.56 23.31 -4.07
CA LEU A 164 -11.57 24.75 -4.23
C LEU A 164 -10.83 25.36 -3.04
N ASP A 165 -9.67 25.93 -3.32
CA ASP A 165 -8.92 26.76 -2.40
C ASP A 165 -9.14 28.23 -2.77
N TYR A 166 -9.36 29.09 -1.78
CA TYR A 166 -9.60 30.51 -2.00
C TYR A 166 -8.94 31.38 -0.92
N ASN A 167 -8.37 32.50 -1.34
CA ASN A 167 -7.83 33.54 -0.47
C ASN A 167 -8.41 34.89 -0.91
N LEU A 168 -9.04 35.60 0.04
CA LEU A 168 -9.61 36.93 -0.18
C LEU A 168 -8.86 37.94 0.68
N MET A 169 -8.26 38.93 0.02
CA MET A 169 -7.61 40.07 0.65
C MET A 169 -8.35 41.34 0.27
N VAL A 170 -8.70 42.13 1.29
CA VAL A 170 -9.31 43.45 1.12
C VAL A 170 -8.43 44.45 1.84
N ASN A 171 -7.96 45.45 1.11
CA ASN A 171 -7.18 46.55 1.65
C ASN A 171 -7.88 47.86 1.33
N ARG A 172 -8.01 48.73 2.33
CA ARG A 172 -8.65 50.03 2.21
C ARG A 172 -7.69 51.11 2.66
N TYR A 173 -7.35 52.00 1.75
CA TYR A 173 -6.45 53.11 1.98
C TYR A 173 -7.26 54.38 2.24
N MET A 174 -7.07 54.99 3.42
CA MET A 174 -7.75 56.21 3.85
C MET A 174 -6.71 57.26 4.29
N PRO A 175 -6.20 58.08 3.37
CA PRO A 175 -5.24 59.12 3.72
C PRO A 175 -5.93 60.30 4.43
N GLN A 176 -5.17 61.06 5.24
CA GLN A 176 -5.68 62.29 5.88
C GLN A 176 -6.01 63.40 4.87
N GLN A 177 -5.32 63.41 3.72
CA GLN A 177 -5.61 64.26 2.57
C GLN A 177 -5.55 63.42 1.29
N GLY A 178 -6.51 63.63 0.39
CA GLY A 178 -6.64 62.86 -0.85
C GLY A 178 -7.80 61.87 -0.81
N GLU A 179 -7.84 60.97 -1.78
CA GLU A 179 -8.97 60.07 -2.00
C GLU A 179 -8.80 58.72 -1.33
N THR A 180 -9.91 58.19 -0.82
CA THR A 180 -9.97 56.81 -0.33
C THR A 180 -9.95 55.86 -1.53
N SER A 181 -9.18 54.79 -1.43
CA SER A 181 -9.22 53.70 -2.41
C SER A 181 -9.40 52.35 -1.71
N THR A 182 -10.00 51.40 -2.42
CA THR A 182 -10.18 50.04 -1.91
C THR A 182 -9.73 49.05 -2.96
N SER A 183 -8.87 48.11 -2.57
CA SER A 183 -8.42 47.01 -3.41
C SER A 183 -8.92 45.68 -2.87
N TYR A 184 -9.49 44.86 -3.74
CA TYR A 184 -9.90 43.50 -3.48
C TYR A 184 -9.04 42.57 -4.34
N SER A 185 -8.47 41.55 -3.73
CA SER A 185 -7.74 40.49 -4.42
C SER A 185 -8.31 39.15 -3.97
N LEU A 186 -8.78 38.37 -4.93
CA LEU A 186 -9.25 37.00 -4.71
C LEU A 186 -8.42 36.10 -5.60
N TYR A 187 -7.70 35.15 -5.01
CA TYR A 187 -6.95 34.17 -5.76
C TYR A 187 -7.04 32.81 -5.09
N GLY A 188 -6.77 31.75 -5.84
CA GLY A 188 -6.86 30.40 -5.32
C GLY A 188 -6.69 29.37 -6.41
N THR A 189 -6.90 28.11 -6.03
CA THR A 189 -6.78 26.96 -6.94
C THR A 189 -8.07 26.15 -6.91
N ALA A 190 -8.69 26.01 -8.06
CA ALA A 190 -9.74 25.03 -8.29
C ALA A 190 -9.13 23.75 -8.86
N GLY A 191 -9.79 22.61 -8.63
CA GLY A 191 -9.32 21.37 -9.22
C GLY A 191 -10.29 20.22 -9.10
N PHE A 192 -9.93 19.15 -9.80
CA PHE A 192 -10.69 17.92 -9.83
C PHE A 192 -9.75 16.73 -9.91
N ASN A 193 -10.02 15.70 -9.11
CA ASN A 193 -9.27 14.45 -9.10
C ASN A 193 -10.18 13.35 -9.65
N LEU A 194 -9.65 12.53 -10.56
CA LEU A 194 -10.33 11.35 -11.09
C LEU A 194 -9.31 10.24 -11.31
N GLY A 195 -9.30 9.25 -10.41
CA GLY A 195 -8.24 8.25 -10.36
C GLY A 195 -6.86 8.91 -10.29
N ALA A 196 -5.91 8.45 -11.10
CA ALA A 196 -4.55 8.99 -11.15
C ALA A 196 -4.45 10.42 -11.73
N TRP A 197 -5.51 10.93 -12.37
CA TRP A 197 -5.51 12.22 -13.04
C TRP A 197 -5.93 13.35 -12.10
N ARG A 198 -5.16 14.43 -12.14
CA ARG A 198 -5.35 15.61 -11.30
C ARG A 198 -5.38 16.85 -12.18
N LEU A 199 -6.56 17.47 -12.31
CA LEU A 199 -6.75 18.75 -12.97
C LEU A 199 -6.62 19.87 -11.94
N ARG A 200 -5.84 20.90 -12.25
CA ARG A 200 -5.70 22.10 -11.43
C ARG A 200 -5.83 23.34 -12.31
N SER A 201 -6.49 24.36 -11.79
CA SER A 201 -6.62 25.67 -12.41
C SER A 201 -6.48 26.73 -11.34
N ASP A 202 -5.47 27.58 -11.48
CA ASP A 202 -5.34 28.74 -10.61
C ASP A 202 -6.16 29.87 -11.21
N TYR A 203 -6.85 30.59 -10.33
CA TYR A 203 -7.64 31.74 -10.71
C TYR A 203 -7.20 32.96 -9.91
N GLN A 204 -7.26 34.12 -10.55
CA GLN A 204 -6.98 35.39 -9.91
C GLN A 204 -8.00 36.42 -10.37
N TYR A 205 -8.60 37.08 -9.40
CA TYR A 205 -9.50 38.20 -9.55
C TYR A 205 -8.92 39.37 -8.77
N SER A 206 -8.83 40.53 -9.41
CA SER A 206 -8.46 41.77 -8.75
C SER A 206 -9.47 42.85 -9.07
N ARG A 207 -9.76 43.70 -8.09
CA ARG A 207 -10.60 44.88 -8.26
C ARG A 207 -10.01 46.05 -7.49
N PHE A 208 -9.95 47.20 -8.13
CA PHE A 208 -9.53 48.45 -7.53
C PHE A 208 -10.61 49.50 -7.73
N ASP A 209 -11.15 50.01 -6.62
CA ASP A 209 -12.12 51.10 -6.59
C ASP A 209 -11.40 52.38 -6.15
N SER A 210 -11.39 53.40 -7.00
CA SER A 210 -10.86 54.73 -6.70
C SER A 210 -11.92 55.62 -6.03
N GLY A 211 -11.48 56.62 -5.26
CA GLY A 211 -12.36 57.57 -4.58
C GLY A 211 -13.13 58.49 -5.52
N GLN A 212 -12.62 58.68 -6.74
CA GLN A 212 -13.28 59.36 -7.87
C GLN A 212 -14.40 58.54 -8.54
N GLY A 213 -14.69 57.32 -8.07
CA GLY A 213 -15.74 56.48 -8.62
C GLY A 213 -15.33 55.64 -9.84
N ALA A 214 -14.04 55.61 -10.18
CA ALA A 214 -13.53 54.69 -11.19
C ALA A 214 -13.27 53.32 -10.55
N SER A 215 -13.74 52.25 -11.21
CA SER A 215 -13.51 50.87 -10.78
C SER A 215 -12.84 50.12 -11.91
N GLN A 216 -11.71 49.48 -11.63
CA GLN A 216 -11.07 48.53 -12.54
C GLN A 216 -11.15 47.14 -11.94
N SER A 217 -11.52 46.15 -12.74
CA SER A 217 -11.48 44.75 -12.34
C SER A 217 -10.87 43.90 -13.43
N ASP A 218 -10.13 42.87 -13.03
CA ASP A 218 -9.55 41.90 -13.94
C ASP A 218 -9.73 40.48 -13.38
N PHE A 219 -9.97 39.53 -14.27
CA PHE A 219 -10.08 38.11 -13.96
C PHE A 219 -9.30 37.32 -15.00
N TYR A 220 -8.39 36.46 -14.53
CA TYR A 220 -7.69 35.56 -15.41
C TYR A 220 -7.31 34.26 -14.71
N LEU A 221 -6.97 33.27 -15.52
CA LEU A 221 -6.52 31.95 -15.09
C LEU A 221 -5.02 31.80 -15.33
N PRO A 222 -4.16 32.10 -14.34
CA PRO A 222 -2.71 32.05 -14.52
C PRO A 222 -2.14 30.67 -14.85
N GLN A 223 -2.82 29.57 -14.54
CA GLN A 223 -2.40 28.26 -15.03
C GLN A 223 -3.59 27.32 -15.04
N THR A 224 -3.63 26.43 -16.02
CA THR A 224 -4.57 25.32 -16.06
C THR A 224 -3.85 24.13 -16.66
N TYR A 225 -3.70 23.07 -15.87
CA TYR A 225 -2.94 21.91 -16.25
C TYR A 225 -3.52 20.64 -15.66
N LEU A 226 -3.33 19.55 -16.40
CA LEU A 226 -3.69 18.20 -16.04
C LEU A 226 -2.39 17.42 -15.82
N PHE A 227 -2.26 16.71 -14.70
CA PHE A 227 -1.09 15.89 -14.45
C PHE A 227 -1.43 14.51 -13.89
N ARG A 228 -0.51 13.58 -14.09
CA ARG A 228 -0.52 12.25 -13.47
C ARG A 228 0.89 11.76 -13.19
N ALA A 229 1.03 10.97 -12.12
CA ALA A 229 2.25 10.22 -11.87
C ALA A 229 2.35 9.01 -12.82
N LEU A 230 3.57 8.67 -13.23
CA LEU A 230 3.93 7.48 -14.00
C LEU A 230 5.03 6.72 -13.22
N PRO A 231 4.66 5.90 -12.22
CA PRO A 231 5.63 5.28 -11.33
C PRO A 231 6.62 4.34 -12.04
N ALA A 232 6.19 3.69 -13.13
CA ALA A 232 7.07 2.83 -13.95
C ALA A 232 8.24 3.60 -14.58
N LEU A 233 8.05 4.89 -14.88
CA LEU A 233 9.08 5.78 -15.43
C LEU A 233 9.68 6.71 -14.38
N ARG A 234 9.24 6.59 -13.11
CA ARG A 234 9.59 7.51 -12.01
C ARG A 234 9.42 8.99 -12.41
N SER A 235 8.36 9.27 -13.16
CA SER A 235 8.15 10.56 -13.81
C SER A 235 6.73 11.08 -13.60
N LYS A 236 6.54 12.38 -13.75
CA LYS A 236 5.26 13.07 -13.77
C LYS A 236 4.98 13.58 -15.19
N LEU A 237 3.85 13.17 -15.74
CA LEU A 237 3.33 13.70 -17.00
C LEU A 237 2.41 14.89 -16.69
N THR A 238 2.66 16.02 -17.35
CA THR A 238 1.88 17.27 -17.21
C THR A 238 1.46 17.75 -18.60
N LEU A 239 0.20 18.14 -18.75
CA LEU A 239 -0.37 18.69 -19.98
C LEU A 239 -1.06 20.02 -19.66
N GLY A 240 -0.89 21.03 -20.51
CA GLY A 240 -1.52 22.35 -20.36
C GLY A 240 -0.50 23.46 -20.06
N GLN A 241 -0.97 24.51 -19.38
CA GLN A 241 -0.17 25.69 -19.06
C GLN A 241 0.65 25.45 -17.80
N THR A 242 1.98 25.48 -17.90
CA THR A 242 2.90 25.26 -16.78
C THR A 242 4.21 26.04 -16.99
N TYR A 243 5.11 25.94 -16.03
CA TYR A 243 6.44 26.52 -16.06
C TYR A 243 7.50 25.44 -16.29
N LEU A 244 8.56 25.78 -17.02
CA LEU A 244 9.70 24.89 -17.17
C LEU A 244 10.49 24.89 -15.85
N SER A 245 10.65 23.71 -15.25
CA SER A 245 11.55 23.51 -14.11
C SER A 245 12.81 22.81 -14.63
N SER A 246 13.89 23.57 -14.81
CA SER A 246 15.18 23.07 -15.29
C SER A 246 16.30 23.52 -14.36
N ALA A 247 17.29 22.65 -14.14
CA ALA A 247 18.51 23.02 -13.42
C ALA A 247 19.55 23.75 -14.32
N ILE A 248 19.31 23.76 -15.63
CA ILE A 248 20.27 24.26 -16.64
C ILE A 248 19.78 25.55 -17.30
N PHE A 249 18.46 25.69 -17.49
CA PHE A 249 17.85 26.80 -18.21
C PHE A 249 16.92 27.60 -17.31
N ASP A 250 16.76 28.87 -17.62
CA ASP A 250 15.80 29.74 -16.96
C ASP A 250 14.36 29.24 -17.11
N SER A 251 13.55 29.47 -16.07
CA SER A 251 12.15 29.10 -16.08
C SER A 251 11.34 30.05 -16.97
N PHE A 252 10.54 29.48 -17.88
CA PHE A 252 9.57 30.22 -18.67
C PHE A 252 8.23 29.50 -18.68
N ARG A 253 7.15 30.26 -18.90
CA ARG A 253 5.79 29.73 -19.00
C ARG A 253 5.51 29.24 -20.42
N PHE A 254 4.87 28.09 -20.54
CA PHE A 254 4.46 27.54 -21.83
C PHE A 254 3.15 26.75 -21.69
N ALA A 255 2.52 26.45 -22.82
CA ALA A 255 1.37 25.57 -22.92
C ALA A 255 1.75 24.36 -23.76
N GLY A 256 1.78 23.17 -23.17
CA GLY A 256 2.24 21.98 -23.90
C GLY A 256 2.22 20.72 -23.06
N LEU A 257 3.11 19.78 -23.39
CA LEU A 257 3.29 18.52 -22.69
C LEU A 257 4.68 18.47 -22.06
N THR A 258 4.77 17.95 -20.84
CA THR A 258 6.03 17.75 -20.14
C THR A 258 6.05 16.40 -19.47
N LEU A 259 7.13 15.67 -19.67
CA LEU A 259 7.45 14.45 -18.94
C LEU A 259 8.76 14.69 -18.20
N ALA A 260 8.70 14.78 -16.88
CA ALA A 260 9.86 15.05 -16.04
C ALA A 260 9.96 14.01 -14.92
N SER A 261 11.18 13.60 -14.59
CA SER A 261 11.44 12.74 -13.44
C SER A 261 11.05 13.46 -12.13
N ASP A 262 10.55 12.71 -11.16
CA ASP A 262 10.14 13.24 -9.86
C ASP A 262 10.88 12.49 -8.74
N GLU A 263 11.87 13.14 -8.14
CA GLU A 263 12.73 12.53 -7.10
C GLU A 263 11.95 12.15 -5.84
N ARG A 264 10.79 12.77 -5.60
CA ARG A 264 9.92 12.42 -4.46
C ARG A 264 9.34 11.01 -4.58
N MET A 265 9.44 10.39 -5.77
CA MET A 265 9.09 8.98 -5.98
C MET A 265 10.16 8.02 -5.43
N LEU A 266 11.38 8.50 -5.16
CA LEU A 266 12.48 7.69 -4.64
C LEU A 266 12.42 7.58 -3.10
N PRO A 267 13.01 6.52 -2.53
CA PRO A 267 13.33 6.46 -1.11
C PRO A 267 14.10 7.68 -0.65
N PRO A 268 13.87 8.20 0.57
CA PRO A 268 14.60 9.35 1.10
C PRO A 268 16.13 9.18 1.04
N SER A 269 16.63 7.95 1.24
CA SER A 269 18.05 7.59 1.13
C SER A 269 18.66 7.75 -0.27
N LEU A 270 17.81 7.85 -1.30
CA LEU A 270 18.19 8.05 -2.70
C LEU A 270 17.77 9.42 -3.25
N GLN A 271 17.21 10.29 -2.40
CA GLN A 271 16.88 11.67 -2.76
C GLN A 271 18.10 12.58 -2.57
N GLY A 272 18.34 13.46 -3.54
CA GLY A 272 19.50 14.35 -3.52
C GLY A 272 20.84 13.62 -3.69
N TYR A 273 21.92 14.29 -3.31
CA TYR A 273 23.27 13.76 -3.45
C TYR A 273 23.70 13.01 -2.19
N ALA A 274 23.93 11.71 -2.33
CA ALA A 274 24.67 10.92 -1.35
C ALA A 274 26.11 10.70 -1.88
N PRO A 275 27.16 11.07 -1.12
CA PRO A 275 28.52 10.79 -1.53
C PRO A 275 28.76 9.29 -1.60
N LYS A 276 29.24 8.81 -2.75
CA LYS A 276 29.63 7.40 -2.89
C LYS A 276 30.90 7.14 -2.07
N ILE A 277 30.74 6.44 -0.95
CA ILE A 277 31.88 5.94 -0.17
C ILE A 277 32.40 4.68 -0.86
N SER A 278 33.58 4.77 -1.46
CA SER A 278 34.29 3.62 -2.04
C SER A 278 35.70 3.53 -1.49
N GLY A 279 36.13 2.32 -1.13
CA GLY A 279 37.47 2.02 -0.66
C GLY A 279 37.83 0.57 -0.95
N ILE A 280 39.11 0.25 -0.88
CA ILE A 280 39.62 -1.12 -1.03
C ILE A 280 40.06 -1.60 0.35
N ALA A 281 39.57 -2.76 0.77
CA ALA A 281 40.02 -3.44 1.97
C ALA A 281 40.84 -4.67 1.57
N ASN A 282 42.07 -4.78 2.06
CA ASN A 282 42.98 -5.91 1.77
C ASN A 282 42.62 -7.19 2.55
N SER A 283 41.64 -7.12 3.45
CA SER A 283 41.11 -8.23 4.26
C SER A 283 39.64 -8.00 4.60
N ASN A 284 38.99 -8.96 5.26
CA ASN A 284 37.68 -8.76 5.86
C ASN A 284 37.75 -7.61 6.88
N ALA A 285 36.93 -6.57 6.72
CA ALA A 285 36.94 -5.37 7.54
C ALA A 285 35.51 -4.93 7.88
N GLN A 286 35.34 -4.38 9.09
CA GLN A 286 34.12 -3.69 9.48
C GLN A 286 34.24 -2.21 9.07
N VAL A 287 33.31 -1.73 8.24
CA VAL A 287 33.26 -0.32 7.81
C VAL A 287 32.20 0.39 8.63
N THR A 288 32.61 1.38 9.41
CA THR A 288 31.71 2.25 10.20
C THR A 288 31.86 3.67 9.69
N VAL A 289 30.73 4.33 9.38
CA VAL A 289 30.67 5.71 8.89
C VAL A 289 29.96 6.54 9.96
N SER A 290 30.58 7.63 10.40
CA SER A 290 30.03 8.57 11.39
C SER A 290 30.13 10.01 10.89
N GLN A 291 29.23 10.88 11.36
CA GLN A 291 29.21 12.33 11.10
C GLN A 291 29.48 13.09 12.41
#